data_AF-A0A660WFQ7-F1
#
_entry.id   AF-A0A660WFQ7-F1
#
_cell.length_a   1.000
_cell.length_b   1.000
_cell.length_c   1.000
_cell.angle_alpha   90.00
_cell.angle_beta   90.00
_cell.angle_gamma   90.00
#
_symmetry.space_group_name_H-M   'P 1'
#
loop_
_entity.id
_entity.type
_entity.pdbx_description
1 polymer ?
#
loop_
_entity_poly.entity_id
_entity_poly.type
_entity_poly.pdbx_seq_one_letter_code
_entity_poly.pdbx_strand_id
1 'polypeptide(L)'
;MSYQFRNWTIPDHMMSGLRRYIDDHCAVGDFLTAVLGNNLREAVHRADDHNLENLPAYVYYLYNEAPSKCWGSPEKVKEWLEAEPEKAGLKSV
;
A
#
# COMPACT_ATOMS: atom_id res chain seq x y z
N MET A 1 4.89 -0.63 13.39
CA MET A 1 5.11 -2.08 13.44
C MET A 1 5.48 -2.53 12.04
N SER A 2 6.71 -3.01 11.86
CA SER A 2 7.24 -3.49 10.59
C SER A 2 6.54 -4.79 10.20
N TYR A 3 6.33 -5.01 8.92
CA TYR A 3 5.82 -6.27 8.40
C TYR A 3 6.99 -7.14 7.92
N GLN A 4 7.04 -8.39 8.35
CA GLN A 4 8.07 -9.33 7.93
C GLN A 4 7.44 -10.50 7.20
N PHE A 5 8.00 -10.85 6.06
CA PHE A 5 7.63 -12.04 5.31
C PHE A 5 8.87 -12.75 4.80
N ARG A 6 9.12 -13.95 5.31
CA ARG A 6 10.35 -14.71 5.06
C ARG A 6 11.58 -13.86 5.44
N ASN A 7 12.43 -13.51 4.47
CA ASN A 7 13.65 -12.75 4.69
C ASN A 7 13.48 -11.26 4.34
N TRP A 8 12.28 -10.84 3.92
CA TRP A 8 12.00 -9.46 3.52
C TRP A 8 11.19 -8.74 4.58
N THR A 9 11.47 -7.45 4.77
CA THR A 9 10.85 -6.60 5.78
C THR A 9 10.38 -5.29 5.16
N ILE A 10 9.12 -4.91 5.40
CA ILE A 10 8.64 -3.55 5.16
C ILE A 10 9.02 -2.71 6.39
N PRO A 11 9.85 -1.66 6.23
CA PRO A 11 10.21 -0.76 7.32
C PRO A 11 9.00 -0.08 7.96
N ASP A 12 9.12 0.30 9.23
CA ASP A 12 8.06 0.96 9.99
C ASP A 12 7.51 2.23 9.31
N HIS A 13 8.39 3.05 8.74
CA HIS A 13 7.98 4.29 8.08
C HIS A 13 7.18 4.03 6.80
N MET A 14 7.52 2.98 6.05
CA MET A 14 6.80 2.56 4.85
C MET A 14 5.47 1.92 5.20
N MET A 15 5.44 1.11 6.25
CA MET A 15 4.20 0.53 6.78
C MET A 15 3.23 1.59 7.27
N SER A 16 3.75 2.67 7.88
CA SER A 16 2.93 3.81 8.30
C SER A 16 2.29 4.53 7.11
N GLY A 17 3.01 4.66 6.00
CA GLY A 17 2.47 5.17 4.74
C GLY A 17 1.36 4.28 4.17
N LEU A 18 1.59 2.96 4.12
CA LEU A 18 0.60 1.98 3.68
C LEU A 18 -0.66 2.00 4.54
N ARG A 19 -0.53 2.11 5.87
CA ARG A 19 -1.69 2.20 6.77
C ARG A 19 -2.52 3.46 6.52
N ARG A 20 -1.87 4.63 6.41
CA ARG A 20 -2.59 5.87 6.06
C ARG A 20 -3.31 5.77 4.72
N TYR A 21 -2.71 5.09 3.75
CA TYR A 21 -3.36 4.83 2.46
C TYR A 21 -4.60 3.93 2.60
N ILE A 22 -4.47 2.82 3.35
CA ILE A 22 -5.55 1.84 3.52
C ILE A 22 -6.66 2.40 4.42
N ASP A 23 -6.31 2.95 5.57
CA ASP A 23 -7.27 3.33 6.62
C ASP A 23 -7.87 4.73 6.37
N ASP A 24 -7.04 5.69 5.96
CA ASP A 24 -7.42 7.10 5.86
C ASP A 24 -7.60 7.58 4.40
N HIS A 25 -7.44 6.68 3.42
CA HIS A 25 -7.50 6.99 1.99
C HIS A 25 -6.54 8.13 1.59
N CYS A 26 -5.41 8.25 2.30
CA CYS A 26 -4.43 9.29 2.05
C CYS A 26 -3.48 8.93 0.91
N ALA A 27 -3.19 9.92 0.06
CA ALA A 27 -2.19 9.77 -1.00
C ALA A 27 -0.79 9.48 -0.42
N VAL A 28 -0.01 8.67 -1.14
CA VAL A 28 1.35 8.25 -0.77
C VAL A 28 2.35 8.63 -1.84
N GLY A 29 3.64 8.51 -1.52
CA GLY A 29 4.72 8.80 -2.44
C GLY A 29 4.78 7.85 -3.64
N ASP A 30 5.50 8.28 -4.68
CA ASP A 30 5.47 7.65 -6.00
C ASP A 30 5.89 6.17 -6.03
N PHE A 31 6.80 5.74 -5.13
CA PHE A 31 7.17 4.34 -4.99
C PHE A 31 5.98 3.49 -4.55
N LEU A 32 5.31 3.86 -3.44
CA LEU A 32 4.15 3.12 -2.94
C LEU A 32 2.99 3.18 -3.95
N THR A 33 2.78 4.32 -4.60
CA THR A 33 1.78 4.46 -5.68
C THR A 33 2.05 3.47 -6.82
N ALA A 34 3.31 3.29 -7.23
CA ALA A 34 3.68 2.32 -8.26
C ALA A 34 3.47 0.86 -7.82
N VAL A 35 3.82 0.54 -6.56
CA VAL A 35 3.59 -0.79 -5.97
C VAL A 35 2.10 -1.11 -5.89
N LEU A 36 1.29 -0.19 -5.34
CA LEU A 36 -0.16 -0.32 -5.22
C LEU A 36 -0.82 -0.45 -6.60
N GLY A 37 -0.34 0.29 -7.59
CA GLY A 37 -0.80 0.23 -8.97
C GLY A 37 -0.32 -0.99 -9.76
N ASN A 38 0.41 -1.93 -9.14
CA ASN A 38 1.00 -3.10 -9.78
C ASN A 38 1.87 -2.76 -11.01
N ASN A 39 2.63 -1.66 -10.92
CA ASN A 39 3.55 -1.23 -11.96
C ASN A 39 4.99 -1.54 -11.56
N LEU A 40 5.44 -2.75 -11.88
CA LEU A 40 6.77 -3.24 -11.50
C LEU A 40 7.90 -2.34 -12.03
N ARG A 41 7.80 -1.86 -13.28
CA ARG A 41 8.82 -1.01 -13.90
C ARG A 41 9.02 0.27 -13.10
N GLU A 42 7.92 0.93 -12.74
CA GLU A 42 7.96 2.17 -11.97
C GLU A 42 8.36 1.92 -10.51
N ALA A 43 7.92 0.83 -9.90
CA ALA A 43 8.28 0.47 -8.53
C ALA A 43 9.79 0.25 -8.40
N VAL A 44 10.41 -0.47 -9.34
CA VAL A 44 11.86 -0.69 -9.39
C VAL A 44 12.61 0.61 -9.66
N HIS A 45 12.11 1.45 -10.57
CA HIS A 45 12.77 2.71 -10.92
C HIS A 45 12.82 3.71 -9.75
N ARG A 46 11.79 3.72 -8.90
CA ARG A 46 11.63 4.68 -7.81
C ARG A 46 12.07 4.18 -6.44
N ALA A 47 12.38 2.89 -6.33
CA ALA A 47 12.84 2.31 -5.07
C ALA A 47 14.24 2.82 -4.73
N ASP A 48 14.46 3.12 -3.45
CA ASP A 48 15.81 3.07 -2.88
C ASP A 48 16.27 1.61 -2.73
N ASP A 49 17.56 1.40 -2.42
CA ASP A 49 18.16 0.07 -2.30
C ASP A 49 17.40 -0.84 -1.33
N HIS A 50 16.93 -0.28 -0.22
CA HIS A 50 16.25 -1.04 0.82
C HIS A 50 14.84 -1.46 0.38
N ASN A 51 14.11 -0.57 -0.26
CA ASN A 51 12.78 -0.84 -0.80
C ASN A 51 12.84 -1.80 -2.00
N LEU A 52 13.91 -1.74 -2.79
CA LEU A 52 14.12 -2.65 -3.91
C LEU A 52 14.38 -4.09 -3.42
N GLU A 53 15.25 -4.25 -2.42
CA GLU A 53 15.52 -5.56 -1.79
C GLU A 53 14.25 -6.16 -1.17
N ASN A 54 13.40 -5.31 -0.59
CA ASN A 54 12.19 -5.72 0.13
C ASN A 54 10.91 -5.67 -0.70
N LEU A 55 11.00 -5.41 -2.01
CA LEU A 55 9.84 -5.34 -2.91
C LEU A 55 8.88 -6.54 -2.78
N PRO A 56 9.36 -7.79 -2.62
CA PRO A 56 8.47 -8.93 -2.42
C PRO A 56 7.61 -8.82 -1.16
N ALA A 57 8.12 -8.26 -0.05
CA ALA A 57 7.32 -8.10 1.18
C ALA A 57 6.09 -7.21 0.95
N TYR A 58 6.23 -6.15 0.15
CA TYR A 58 5.10 -5.29 -0.23
C TYR A 58 4.02 -6.06 -0.98
N VAL A 59 4.42 -6.84 -1.99
CA VAL A 59 3.47 -7.65 -2.78
C VAL A 59 2.76 -8.67 -1.90
N TYR A 60 3.50 -9.36 -1.00
CA TYR A 60 2.89 -10.32 -0.08
C TYR A 60 1.98 -9.68 0.94
N TYR A 61 2.34 -8.50 1.47
CA TYR A 61 1.47 -7.76 2.37
C TYR A 61 0.16 -7.37 1.68
N LEU A 62 0.25 -6.79 0.47
CA LEU A 62 -0.94 -6.39 -0.29
C LEU A 62 -1.83 -7.60 -0.63
N TYR A 63 -1.22 -8.72 -1.00
CA TYR A 63 -1.97 -9.93 -1.35
C TYR A 63 -2.70 -10.57 -0.16
N ASN A 64 -2.09 -10.60 1.01
CA ASN A 64 -2.64 -11.32 2.17
C ASN A 64 -3.44 -10.43 3.14
N GLU A 65 -3.05 -9.16 3.29
CA GLU A 65 -3.56 -8.30 4.37
C GLU A 65 -4.41 -7.12 3.84
N ALA A 66 -4.13 -6.60 2.64
CA ALA A 66 -4.78 -5.40 2.15
C ALA A 66 -6.12 -5.69 1.45
N PRO A 67 -7.14 -4.79 1.57
CA PRO A 67 -8.38 -4.92 0.83
C PRO A 67 -8.14 -4.96 -0.69
N SER A 68 -8.73 -5.93 -1.39
CA SER A 68 -8.50 -6.13 -2.84
C SER A 68 -8.92 -4.96 -3.74
N LYS A 69 -9.71 -4.02 -3.20
CA LYS A 69 -10.16 -2.80 -3.90
C LYS A 69 -9.12 -1.67 -3.87
N CYS A 70 -8.18 -1.67 -2.92
CA CYS A 70 -7.22 -0.59 -2.75
C CYS A 70 -5.93 -0.77 -3.57
N TRP A 71 -5.79 -1.83 -4.35
CA TRP A 71 -4.53 -2.10 -5.06
C TRP A 71 -4.73 -3.09 -6.23
N GLY A 72 -3.72 -3.18 -7.09
CA GLY A 72 -3.62 -4.11 -8.21
C GLY A 72 -3.72 -3.46 -9.59
N SER A 73 -4.16 -2.21 -9.68
CA SER A 73 -4.11 -1.39 -10.89
C SER A 73 -4.17 0.11 -10.55
N PRO A 74 -3.70 1.01 -11.43
CA PRO A 74 -3.81 2.45 -11.20
C PRO A 74 -5.24 2.95 -11.01
N GLU A 75 -6.21 2.32 -11.69
CA GLU A 75 -7.63 2.66 -11.60
C GLU A 75 -8.17 2.38 -10.21
N LYS A 76 -7.86 1.21 -9.64
CA LYS A 76 -8.25 0.87 -8.27
C LYS A 76 -7.64 1.81 -7.25
N VAL A 77 -6.36 2.19 -7.43
CA VAL A 77 -5.70 3.14 -6.53
C VAL A 77 -6.40 4.49 -6.58
N LYS A 78 -6.76 4.96 -7.77
CA LYS A 78 -7.51 6.20 -7.96
C LYS A 78 -8.90 6.13 -7.31
N GLU A 79 -9.67 5.09 -7.61
CA GLU A 79 -11.01 4.88 -7.04
C GLU A 79 -10.96 4.80 -5.51
N TRP A 80 -9.93 4.17 -4.94
CA TRP A 80 -9.74 4.11 -3.50
C TRP A 80 -9.50 5.48 -2.87
N LEU A 81 -8.62 6.30 -3.47
CA LEU A 81 -8.32 7.66 -2.98
C LEU A 81 -9.49 8.63 -3.15
N GLU A 82 -10.36 8.40 -4.14
CA GLU A 82 -11.56 9.22 -4.38
C GLU A 82 -12.75 8.79 -3.50
N ALA A 83 -12.76 7.55 -3.01
CA ALA A 83 -13.78 7.07 -2.09
C ALA A 83 -13.63 7.74 -0.72
N GLU A 84 -14.76 8.00 -0.04
CA GLU A 84 -14.70 8.39 1.37
C GLU A 84 -14.28 7.18 2.22
N PRO A 85 -13.39 7.37 3.21
CA PRO A 85 -13.11 6.32 4.18
C PRO A 85 -14.42 5.96 4.87
N GLU A 86 -14.76 4.66 4.89
CA GLU A 86 -15.98 4.19 5.55
C GLU A 86 -15.90 4.62 7.02
N LYS A 87 -16.71 5.62 7.39
CA LYS A 87 -16.73 6.11 8.78
C LYS A 87 -17.10 4.94 9.66
N ALA A 88 -16.13 4.48 10.46
CA ALA A 88 -16.36 3.50 11.50
C ALA A 88 -17.45 4.02 12.46
N GLY A 89 -18.68 3.55 12.24
CA GLY A 89 -19.80 3.66 13.17
C GLY A 89 -20.46 5.04 13.30
N LEU A 90 -21.37 5.35 12.38
CA LEU A 90 -22.66 5.91 12.81
C LEU A 90 -23.73 4.85 12.57
N LYS A 91 -23.85 3.89 13.50
CA LYS A 91 -25.11 3.18 13.67
C LYS A 91 -26.09 4.20 14.25
N SER A 92 -26.83 4.86 13.37
CA SER A 92 -28.05 5.56 13.75
C SER A 92 -29.04 4.50 14.25
N VAL A 93 -29.10 4.36 15.57
CA VAL A 93 -30.23 3.73 16.28
C VAL A 93 -31.28 4.80 16.49
#